data_AF-A0A7W0V6N7-F1
#
_entry.id   AF-A0A7W0V6N7-F1
#
_cell.length_a   1.000
_cell.length_b   1.000
_cell.length_c   1.000
_cell.angle_alpha   90.00
_cell.angle_beta   90.00
_cell.angle_gamma   90.00
#
_symmetry.space_group_name_H-M   'P 1'
#
loop_
_entity.id
_entity.type
_entity.pdbx_description
1 polymer ?
#
loop_
_entity_poly.entity_id
_entity_poly.type
_entity_poly.pdbx_seq_one_letter_code
_entity_poly.pdbx_strand_id
1 'polypeptide(L)'
;MAALGIDLRPAQARAWTLRIAEAKQFPSVCPYCAVGCDTMIYAKDGVILDIEGDPNSPINQGTLCPKGAAIYQLHVNPRRDLPDDL
;
A
#
# COMPACT_ATOMS: atom_id res chain seq x y z
N MET A 1 -19.48 -13.12 26.22
CA MET A 1 -19.47 -14.17 25.17
C MET A 1 -18.73 -15.42 25.66
N ALA A 2 -19.22 -16.09 26.70
CA ALA A 2 -18.67 -17.37 27.17
C ALA A 2 -19.66 -18.55 27.00
N ALA A 3 -20.88 -18.26 26.55
CA ALA A 3 -21.99 -19.22 26.49
C ALA A 3 -21.88 -20.23 25.33
N LEU A 4 -20.98 -20.03 24.37
CA LEU A 4 -20.80 -20.90 23.19
C LEU A 4 -19.52 -21.75 23.25
N GLY A 5 -18.75 -21.72 24.35
CA GLY A 5 -17.51 -22.50 24.47
C GLY A 5 -16.37 -22.09 23.53
N ILE A 6 -16.55 -21.02 22.73
CA ILE A 6 -15.50 -20.45 21.88
C ILE A 6 -14.66 -19.52 22.73
N ASP A 7 -13.42 -19.93 23.03
CA ASP A 7 -12.43 -19.04 23.61
C ASP A 7 -11.93 -18.09 22.51
N LEU A 8 -12.38 -16.84 22.58
CA LEU A 8 -11.94 -15.81 21.65
C LEU A 8 -10.54 -15.28 21.97
N ARG A 9 -9.92 -15.57 23.13
CA ARG A 9 -8.58 -15.09 23.47
C ARG A 9 -7.49 -15.50 22.45
N PRO A 10 -7.46 -16.73 21.90
CA PRO A 10 -6.57 -17.06 20.78
C PRO A 10 -6.97 -16.40 19.44
N ALA A 11 -8.24 -16.10 19.21
CA ALA A 11 -8.70 -15.32 18.04
C ALA A 11 -8.47 -13.81 18.21
N GLN A 12 -8.30 -13.35 19.45
CA GLN A 12 -7.90 -12.01 19.85
C GLN A 12 -6.37 -11.85 19.74
N ALA A 13 -5.69 -12.78 19.07
CA ALA A 13 -4.31 -12.67 18.63
C ALA A 13 -4.20 -11.48 17.66
N ARG A 14 -4.06 -10.29 18.25
CA ARG A 14 -3.75 -9.02 17.62
C ARG A 14 -4.78 -8.67 16.54
N ALA A 15 -5.77 -7.86 16.91
CA ALA A 15 -6.34 -6.94 15.92
C ALA A 15 -5.19 -6.02 15.49
N TRP A 16 -4.37 -6.49 14.54
CA TRP A 16 -3.33 -5.68 13.94
C TRP A 16 -4.07 -4.53 13.31
N THR A 17 -3.89 -3.33 13.87
CA THR A 17 -4.31 -2.11 13.19
C THR A 17 -3.67 -2.13 11.81
N LEU A 18 -4.41 -1.71 10.80
CA LEU A 18 -3.88 -1.66 9.44
C LEU A 18 -2.58 -0.86 9.47
N ARG A 19 -1.54 -1.34 8.79
CA ARG A 19 -0.23 -0.66 8.71
C ARG A 19 -0.37 0.77 8.16
N ILE A 20 -1.41 1.01 7.37
CA ILE A 20 -1.76 2.29 6.75
C ILE A 20 -2.78 3.12 7.57
N ALA A 21 -3.20 2.68 8.76
CA ALA A 21 -4.29 3.32 9.51
C ALA A 21 -4.05 4.81 9.84
N GLU A 22 -2.79 5.20 10.02
CA GLU A 22 -2.38 6.58 10.32
C GLU A 22 -1.68 7.26 9.13
N ALA A 23 -1.73 6.64 7.94
CA ALA A 23 -1.08 7.16 6.74
C ALA A 23 -1.96 8.20 6.04
N LYS A 24 -1.32 9.23 5.48
CA LYS A 24 -1.95 10.12 4.49
C LYS A 24 -1.95 9.45 3.13
N GLN A 25 -3.03 9.66 2.39
CA GLN A 25 -3.26 9.12 1.06
C GLN A 25 -2.93 10.15 0.00
N PHE A 26 -2.19 9.74 -1.03
CA PHE A 26 -1.82 10.58 -2.18
C PHE A 26 -2.13 9.84 -3.48
N PRO A 27 -3.04 10.35 -4.32
CA PRO A 27 -3.29 9.76 -5.63
C PRO A 27 -2.08 9.98 -6.54
N SER A 28 -1.76 8.98 -7.36
CA SER A 28 -0.65 9.01 -8.31
C SER A 28 -0.90 8.05 -9.47
N VAL A 29 0.01 8.00 -10.44
CA VAL A 29 -0.07 7.13 -11.62
C VAL A 29 1.17 6.23 -11.69
N CYS A 30 0.95 4.95 -11.97
CA CYS A 30 2.02 3.98 -12.16
C CYS A 30 2.86 4.32 -13.42
N PRO A 31 4.17 4.54 -13.30
CA PRO A 31 5.01 4.98 -14.42
C PRO A 31 5.58 3.84 -15.29
N TYR A 32 5.26 2.56 -15.00
CA TYR A 32 5.96 1.43 -15.61
C TYR A 32 5.58 1.14 -17.07
N CYS A 33 4.32 1.36 -17.46
CA CYS A 33 3.85 1.07 -18.81
C CYS A 33 2.77 2.07 -19.24
N ALA A 34 2.42 2.02 -20.53
CA ALA A 34 1.50 2.97 -21.16
C ALA A 34 0.04 2.90 -20.65
N VAL A 35 -0.33 1.92 -19.83
CA VAL A 35 -1.69 1.83 -19.27
C VAL A 35 -1.97 2.99 -18.31
N GLY A 36 -0.94 3.43 -17.56
CA GLY A 36 -1.10 4.51 -16.58
C GLY A 36 -2.12 4.17 -15.49
N CYS A 37 -1.99 3.01 -14.85
CA CYS A 37 -2.89 2.61 -13.76
C CYS A 37 -2.87 3.64 -12.63
N ASP A 38 -4.04 4.02 -12.11
CA ASP A 38 -4.12 4.91 -10.96
C ASP A 38 -3.73 4.14 -9.70
N THR A 39 -3.02 4.84 -8.81
CA THR A 39 -2.44 4.31 -7.58
C THR A 39 -2.74 5.22 -6.41
N MET A 40 -2.82 4.63 -5.23
CA MET A 40 -2.95 5.33 -3.96
C MET A 40 -1.70 5.08 -3.13
N ILE A 41 -0.94 6.14 -2.87
CA ILE A 41 0.27 6.10 -2.06
C ILE A 41 -0.10 6.41 -0.61
N TYR A 42 0.29 5.53 0.30
CA TYR A 42 0.11 5.70 1.74
C TYR A 42 1.44 6.09 2.36
N ALA A 43 1.54 7.32 2.88
CA ALA A 43 2.77 7.83 3.49
C ALA A 43 2.52 8.40 4.89
N LYS A 44 3.51 8.25 5.77
CA LYS A 44 3.53 8.79 7.12
C LYS A 44 4.92 9.30 7.44
N ASP A 45 5.02 10.48 8.07
CA ASP A 45 6.28 11.09 8.49
C ASP A 45 7.31 11.22 7.35
N GLY A 46 6.84 11.52 6.14
CA GLY A 46 7.68 11.65 4.94
C GLY A 46 8.12 10.32 4.30
N VAL A 47 7.75 9.18 4.88
CA VAL A 47 8.11 7.84 4.39
C VAL A 47 6.91 7.15 3.77
N ILE A 48 7.10 6.56 2.59
CA ILE A 48 6.09 5.73 1.95
C ILE A 48 5.98 4.40 2.70
N LEU A 49 4.78 4.07 3.16
CA LEU A 49 4.47 2.79 3.80
C LEU A 49 4.05 1.75 2.76
N ASP A 50 3.13 2.13 1.86
CA ASP A 50 2.61 1.24 0.83
C ASP A 50 2.09 2.00 -0.39
N ILE A 51 1.94 1.28 -1.50
CA ILE A 51 1.32 1.78 -2.73
C ILE A 51 0.37 0.72 -3.28
N GLU A 52 -0.92 1.05 -3.35
CA GLU A 52 -1.97 0.17 -3.88
C GLU A 52 -2.60 0.79 -5.14
N GLY A 53 -3.46 0.04 -5.84
CA GLY A 53 -4.26 0.62 -6.92
C GLY A 53 -5.44 1.42 -6.35
N ASP A 54 -5.86 2.50 -7.00
CA ASP A 54 -7.05 3.25 -6.58
C ASP A 54 -8.33 2.48 -6.96
N PRO A 55 -9.17 2.03 -5.99
CA PRO A 55 -10.42 1.32 -6.27
C PRO A 55 -11.42 2.14 -7.10
N ASN A 56 -11.33 3.47 -7.06
CA ASN A 56 -12.21 4.37 -7.81
C ASN A 56 -11.75 4.62 -9.24
N SER A 57 -10.60 4.05 -9.64
CA SER A 57 -10.06 4.26 -10.96
C SER A 57 -10.95 3.69 -12.06
N PRO A 58 -11.24 4.47 -13.12
CA PRO A 58 -11.90 3.95 -14.32
C PRO A 58 -10.98 3.05 -15.15
N ILE A 59 -9.66 3.12 -14.95
CA ILE A 59 -8.66 2.41 -15.75
C ILE A 59 -8.43 1.01 -15.19
N ASN A 60 -8.19 0.91 -13.87
CA ASN A 60 -7.76 -0.35 -13.25
C ASN A 60 -8.61 -0.81 -12.05
N GLN A 61 -9.57 -0.01 -11.57
CA GLN A 61 -10.49 -0.38 -10.48
C GLN A 61 -9.77 -0.99 -9.26
N GLY A 62 -8.62 -0.42 -8.89
CA GLY A 62 -7.79 -0.90 -7.78
C GLY A 62 -6.82 -2.04 -8.12
N THR A 63 -6.91 -2.64 -9.30
CA THR A 63 -6.05 -3.77 -9.69
C THR A 63 -4.70 -3.28 -10.20
N LEU A 64 -3.61 -3.94 -9.80
CA LEU A 64 -2.27 -3.69 -10.36
C LEU A 64 -1.68 -4.99 -10.92
N CYS A 65 -1.01 -4.89 -12.07
CA CYS A 65 -0.14 -5.98 -12.53
C CYS A 65 1.09 -6.11 -11.60
N PRO A 66 1.86 -7.20 -11.66
CA PRO A 66 3.03 -7.38 -10.79
C PRO A 66 4.07 -6.25 -10.89
N LYS A 67 4.18 -5.61 -12.05
CA LYS A 67 5.03 -4.42 -12.25
C LYS A 67 4.50 -3.22 -11.46
N GLY A 68 3.19 -2.98 -11.52
CA GLY A 68 2.50 -1.93 -10.78
C GLY A 68 2.54 -2.15 -9.26
N ALA A 69 2.32 -3.38 -8.81
CA ALA A 69 2.40 -3.71 -7.39
C ALA A 69 3.82 -3.56 -6.82
N ALA A 70 4.84 -3.62 -7.67
CA ALA A 70 6.24 -3.49 -7.26
C ALA A 70 6.77 -2.04 -7.30
N ILE A 71 5.97 -1.02 -7.67
CA ILE A 71 6.48 0.34 -7.86
C ILE A 71 7.00 1.00 -6.59
N TYR A 72 6.63 0.48 -5.41
CA TYR A 72 7.26 0.86 -4.14
C TYR A 72 8.79 0.73 -4.18
N GLN A 73 9.31 -0.32 -4.85
CA GLN A 73 10.75 -0.54 -5.01
C GLN A 73 11.44 0.56 -5.81
N LEU A 74 10.74 1.37 -6.59
CA LEU A 74 11.35 2.53 -7.24
C LEU A 74 11.79 3.62 -6.25
N HIS A 75 11.29 3.60 -5.01
CA HIS A 75 11.59 4.62 -4.00
C HIS A 75 12.57 4.12 -2.94
N VAL A 76 12.57 2.82 -2.64
CA VAL A 76 13.34 2.26 -1.51
C VAL A 76 14.45 1.30 -1.92
N ASN A 77 14.60 0.99 -3.21
CA ASN A 77 15.62 0.04 -3.65
C ASN A 77 17.02 0.67 -3.57
N PRO A 78 17.95 0.12 -2.76
CA PRO A 78 19.29 0.68 -2.60
C PRO A 78 20.17 0.56 -3.86
N ARG A 79 19.75 -0.22 -4.86
CA ARG A 79 20.43 -0.29 -6.16
C ARG A 79 19.97 0.79 -7.14
N ARG A 80 18.98 1.60 -6.77
CA ARG A 80 18.57 2.74 -7.57
C ARG A 80 19.46 3.90 -7.18
N ASP A 81 20.26 4.37 -8.13
CA ASP A 81 21.07 5.58 -7.96
C ASP A 81 20.13 6.79 -7.90
N LEU A 82 19.66 7.10 -6.70
CA LEU A 82 18.96 8.33 -6.41
C LEU A 82 20.00 9.41 -6.08
N PRO A 83 19.78 10.66 -6.50
CA PRO A 83 20.54 11.79 -5.98
C PRO A 83 20.45 11.84 -4.44
N ASP A 84 21.56 12.12 -3.76
CA ASP A 84 21.63 12.16 -2.28
C ASP A 84 20.73 13.26 -1.66
N ASP A 85 20.19 14.16 -2.48
CA ASP A 85 19.35 15.30 -2.09
C ASP A 85 17.83 15.05 -2.19
N LEU A 86 17.41 13.81 -2.49
CA LEU A 86 16.00 13.40 -2.56
C LEU A 86 15.47 12.76 -1.28
#